data_AF-A0A329RT09-F1
#
_entry.id   AF-A0A329RT09-F1
#
_cell.length_a   1.000
_cell.length_b   1.000
_cell.length_c   1.000
_cell.angle_alpha   90.00
_cell.angle_beta   90.00
_cell.angle_gamma   90.00
#
_symmetry.space_group_name_H-M   'P 1'
#
loop_
_entity.id
_entity.type
_entity.pdbx_description
1 polymer ?
#
loop_
_entity_poly.entity_id
_entity_poly.type
_entity_poly.pdbx_seq_one_letter_code
_entity_poly.pdbx_strand_id
1 'polypeptide(L)' 'MVYGVVNDVRTHILLDTGASGSMLSLNVARRLKLKFRMLLDPIKVSGLGGVITYIPATAKVMITLGSAVVYIADL' A
#
# COMPACT_ATOMS: atom_id res chain seq x y z
N MET A 1 5.11 -1.99 13.65
CA MET A 1 5.20 -3.00 12.58
C MET A 1 4.42 -4.22 13.03
N VAL A 2 3.48 -4.69 12.23
CA VAL A 2 2.68 -5.90 12.50
C VAL A 2 2.84 -6.89 11.35
N TYR A 3 2.67 -8.18 11.65
CA TYR A 3 2.55 -9.18 10.61
C TYR A 3 1.10 -9.22 10.12
N GLY A 4 0.91 -8.89 8.84
CA GLY A 4 -0.36 -9.06 8.16
C GLY A 4 -0.18 -9.89 6.90
N VAL A 5 -1.27 -10.03 6.15
CA VAL A 5 -1.29 -10.72 4.87
C VAL A 5 -1.76 -9.73 3.81
N VAL A 6 -1.08 -9.65 2.67
CA VAL A 6 -1.49 -8.87 1.50
C VAL A 6 -1.58 -9.83 0.32
N ASN A 7 -2.78 -9.99 -0.24
CA ASN A 7 -3.09 -10.98 -1.28
C ASN A 7 -2.49 -12.36 -0.96
N ASP A 8 -2.85 -12.91 0.20
CA ASP A 8 -2.44 -14.24 0.69
C ASP A 8 -0.93 -14.40 0.99
N VAL A 9 -0.15 -13.32 0.91
CA VAL A 9 1.29 -13.32 1.23
C VAL A 9 1.56 -12.57 2.53
N ARG A 10 2.23 -13.24 3.46
CA ARG A 10 2.68 -12.64 4.72
C ARG A 10 3.61 -11.45 4.44
N THR A 11 3.20 -10.28 4.88
CA THR A 11 3.85 -9.01 4.61
C THR A 11 3.98 -8.22 5.90
N HIS A 12 5.11 -7.55 6.08
CA HIS A 12 5.26 -6.62 7.18
C HIS A 12 4.49 -5.34 6.88
N ILE A 13 3.58 -4.96 7.76
CA ILE A 13 2.76 -3.75 7.62
C ILE A 13 3.12 -2.78 8.74
N LEU A 14 3.45 -1.55 8.37
CA LEU A 14 3.61 -0.47 9.32
C LEU A 14 2.24 0.19 9.51
N LEU A 15 1.75 0.19 10.76
CA LEU A 15 0.59 0.99 11.13
C LEU A 15 1.09 2.38 11.52
N ASP A 16 0.80 3.36 10.69
CA ASP A 16 1.23 4.75 10.84
C ASP A 16 0.01 5.66 10.89
N THR A 17 -0.34 6.13 12.09
CA THR A 17 -1.47 7.06 12.29
C THR A 17 -1.16 8.47 11.81
N GLY A 18 0.10 8.79 11.52
CA GLY A 18 0.52 10.06 10.92
C GLY A 18 0.37 10.09 9.40
N ALA A 19 0.17 8.95 8.75
CA ALA A 19 -0.06 8.86 7.32
C ALA A 19 -1.54 9.09 6.98
N SER A 20 -1.82 9.92 5.98
CA SER A 20 -3.18 10.21 5.51
C SER A 20 -3.74 9.13 4.57
N GLY A 21 -2.90 8.17 4.16
CA GLY A 21 -3.27 7.11 3.24
C GLY A 21 -2.28 5.95 3.36
N SER A 22 -2.68 4.81 2.82
CA SER A 22 -1.85 3.61 2.80
C SER A 22 -0.90 3.65 1.61
N MET A 23 0.32 3.13 1.77
CA MET A 23 1.31 3.05 0.69
C MET A 23 1.94 1.67 0.65
N LEU A 24 2.25 1.23 -0.58
CA LEU A 24 3.00 0.02 -0.83
C LEU A 24 4.26 0.34 -1.62
N SER A 25 5.41 -0.14 -1.16
CA SER A 25 6.65 0.01 -1.94
C SER A 25 6.54 -0.76 -3.27
N LEU A 26 7.10 -0.19 -4.34
CA LEU A 26 7.11 -0.81 -5.67
C LEU A 26 7.74 -2.22 -5.66
N ASN A 27 8.78 -2.43 -4.84
CA ASN A 27 9.42 -3.73 -4.72
C ASN A 27 8.48 -4.80 -4.14
N VAL A 28 7.74 -4.46 -3.08
CA VAL A 28 6.73 -5.37 -2.51
C VAL A 28 5.62 -5.61 -3.52
N ALA A 29 5.11 -4.57 -4.18
CA ALA A 29 4.06 -4.71 -5.18
C ALA A 29 4.46 -5.65 -6.34
N ARG A 30 5.72 -5.55 -6.81
CA ARG A 30 6.29 -6.46 -7.83
C ARG A 30 6.41 -7.89 -7.31
N ARG A 31 6.89 -8.09 -6.08
CA ARG A 31 7.01 -9.41 -5.45
C ARG A 31 5.64 -10.09 -5.30
N LEU A 32 4.62 -9.31 -4.96
CA LEU A 32 3.22 -9.75 -4.86
C LEU A 32 2.52 -9.87 -6.22
N LYS A 33 3.21 -9.52 -7.33
CA LYS A 33 2.67 -9.54 -8.70
C LYS A 33 1.34 -8.78 -8.82
N LEU A 34 1.23 -7.64 -8.14
CA LEU A 34 0.02 -6.84 -8.16
C LEU A 34 -0.24 -6.24 -9.55
N LYS A 35 -1.52 -6.10 -9.88
CA LYS A 35 -1.95 -5.36 -11.06
C LYS A 35 -2.09 -3.89 -10.70
N PHE A 36 -1.35 -3.04 -11.41
CA PHE A 36 -1.42 -1.60 -11.24
C PHE A 36 -2.47 -1.00 -12.16
N ARG A 37 -3.20 -0.01 -11.65
CA ARG A 37 -4.03 0.91 -12.41
C ARG A 37 -3.34 2.27 -12.41
N MET A 38 -2.99 2.76 -13.59
CA MET A 38 -2.48 4.12 -13.75
C MET A 38 -3.59 5.12 -13.46
N LEU A 39 -3.26 6.15 -12.68
CA LEU A 39 -4.14 7.27 -12.39
C LEU A 39 -4.00 8.32 -13.49
N LEU A 40 -5.13 8.91 -13.90
CA LEU A 40 -5.13 10.03 -14.84
C LEU A 40 -4.47 11.26 -14.21
N ASP A 41 -4.76 11.50 -12.93
CA ASP A 41 -4.18 12.54 -12.10
C ASP A 41 -3.35 11.90 -10.97
N PRO A 42 -2.01 12.00 -11.01
CA PRO A 42 -1.15 11.46 -9.96
C PRO A 42 -1.39 12.10 -8.60
N ILE A 43 -1.34 11.29 -7.54
CA ILE A 43 -1.56 11.75 -6.17
C ILE A 43 -0.29 12.43 -5.68
N LYS A 44 -0.39 13.70 -5.26
CA LYS A 44 0.70 14.44 -4.65
C LYS A 44 0.84 14.05 -3.18
N VAL A 45 2.04 13.60 -2.81
CA VAL A 45 2.37 13.13 -1.47
C VAL A 45 3.55 13.92 -0.92
N SER A 46 3.44 14.37 0.33
CA SER A 46 4.54 14.89 1.15
C SER A 46 4.95 13.84 2.20
N GLY A 47 6.12 14.02 2.83
CA GLY A 47 6.57 13.15 3.93
C GLY A 47 7.42 11.94 3.51
N LEU A 48 7.60 11.69 2.21
CA LEU A 48 8.55 10.70 1.70
C LEU A 48 9.96 11.29 1.64
N GLY A 49 10.67 11.29 2.76
CA GLY A 49 12.04 11.79 2.85
C GLY A 49 12.18 13.31 2.67
N GLY A 50 11.11 14.07 2.95
CA GLY A 50 11.09 15.54 2.84
C GLY A 50 10.90 16.07 1.41
N VAL A 51 10.71 15.19 0.41
CA VAL A 51 10.48 15.57 -0.99
C VAL A 51 9.02 15.33 -1.36
N ILE A 52 8.45 16.25 -2.16
CA ILE A 52 7.14 16.03 -2.77
C ILE A 52 7.26 14.95 -3.84
N THR A 53 6.49 13.89 -3.70
CA THR A 53 6.45 12.77 -4.64
C THR A 53 5.07 12.65 -5.26
N TYR A 54 5.01 12.35 -6.55
CA TYR A 54 3.76 12.09 -7.25
C TYR A 54 3.60 10.59 -7.45
N ILE A 55 2.51 10.01 -6.94
CA ILE A 55 2.20 8.58 -7.03
C ILE A 55 1.25 8.39 -8.23
N PRO A 56 1.72 7.75 -9.33
CA PRO A 56 0.97 7.71 -10.58
C PRO A 56 0.07 6.48 -10.72
N ALA A 57 0.11 5.55 -9.76
CA ALA A 57 -0.56 4.27 -9.87
C ALA A 57 -1.11 3.81 -8.53
N THR A 58 -2.18 3.04 -8.59
CA THR A 58 -2.74 2.32 -7.45
C THR A 58 -2.87 0.84 -7.75
N ALA A 59 -2.94 0.00 -6.71
CA ALA A 59 -3.25 -1.41 -6.81
C ALA A 59 -4.34 -1.80 -5.80
N LYS A 60 -5.37 -2.50 -6.29
CA LYS A 60 -6.39 -3.10 -5.43
C LYS A 60 -5.83 -4.35 -4.75
N VAL A 61 -5.85 -4.37 -3.42
CA VAL A 61 -5.33 -5.48 -2.62
C VAL A 61 -6.32 -5.91 -1.55
N MET A 62 -6.18 -7.16 -1.13
CA MET A 62 -6.81 -7.72 0.05
C MET A 62 -5.78 -7.71 1.19
N ILE A 63 -6.09 -7.02 2.28
CA ILE A 63 -5.24 -6.90 3.47
C ILE A 63 -5.93 -7.60 4.63
N THR A 64 -5.26 -8.59 5.22
CA THR A 64 -5.72 -9.26 6.43
C THR A 64 -4.85 -8.87 7.61
N LEU A 65 -5.47 -8.37 8.68
CA LEU A 65 -4.81 -8.06 9.95
C LEU A 65 -5.46 -8.91 11.06
N GLY A 66 -4.63 -9.62 11.83
CA GLY A 66 -5.13 -10.53 12.88
C GLY A 66 -5.82 -11.77 12.32
N SER A 67 -6.79 -12.32 13.06
CA SER A 67 -7.35 -13.65 12.82
C SER A 67 -8.47 -13.71 11.77
N ALA A 68 -9.18 -12.61 11.48
CA ALA A 68 -10.33 -12.65 10.58
C ALA A 68 -10.65 -11.33 9.86
N VAL A 69 -9.90 -10.25 10.10
CA VAL A 69 -10.27 -8.95 9.56
C VAL A 69 -9.65 -8.77 8.18
N VAL A 70 -10.49 -8.80 7.15
CA VAL A 70 -10.11 -8.66 5.74
C VAL A 70 -10.62 -7.32 5.20
N TYR A 71 -9.71 -6.52 4.65
CA TYR A 71 -10.01 -5.25 4.00
C TYR A 71 -9.66 -5.32 2.52
N ILE A 72 -10.48 -4.70 1.69
CA ILE A 72 -10.14 -4.46 0.28
C ILE A 72 -9.83 -2.98 0.14
N ALA A 73 -8.61 -2.65 -0.27
CA ALA A 73 -8.13 -1.28 -0.37
C ALA A 73 -7.44 -1.03 -1.71
N ASP A 74 -7.54 0.19 -2.21
CA ASP A 74 -6.70 0.71 -3.28
C ASP A 74 -5.47 1.36 -2.62
N LEU A 75 -4.29 0.74 -2.81
CA LEU A 75 -2.98 1.18 -2.30
C LEU A 75 -2.17 1.92 -3.36
#